data_AF-A0A842SXC0-F1
#
_entry.id   AF-A0A842SXC0-F1
#
_cell.length_a   1.000
_cell.length_b   1.000
_cell.length_c   1.000
_cell.angle_alpha   90.00
_cell.angle_beta   90.00
_cell.angle_gamma   90.00
#
_symmetry.space_group_name_H-M   'P 1'
#
loop_
_entity.id
_entity.type
_entity.pdbx_description
1 polymer ?
#
loop_
_entity_poly.entity_id
_entity_poly.type
_entity_poly.pdbx_seq_one_letter_code
_entity_poly.pdbx_strand_id
1 'polypeptide(L)'
;MKLGIVDTMFSRVNMGDIAIEEVKGSFPDAQIRRTTVPGVKDLPVECKKLLDDGCDSCLALGMVGGAPIDTQCAHEASLGIQQAKLMAGKHIVEVFVHENEAWSAKEFVEICNNRVRKHAHNAVLLVERPDELIKNAGRGVRQGKEDEGPIEEDLGIKVAVVVGKTNGEITSMMEEKAREELEGEGIEYMVLAAPGAYDMPLLVKKLLMDKMVDGVVALGAVVKGDTAHDKVIAEDSAKRLGELSLEFSKPVALGIIGHDADWETAEERAEEYAIRSVKAVLHSIKTLRD
;
A
#
# COMPACT_ATOMS: atom_id res chain seq x y z
N MET A 1 26.70 22.27 -11.37
CA MET A 1 27.04 20.84 -11.29
C MET A 1 26.94 20.14 -12.65
N LYS A 2 27.41 18.90 -12.77
CA LYS A 2 27.25 18.03 -13.95
C LYS A 2 26.39 16.80 -13.61
N LEU A 3 25.18 16.74 -14.14
CA LEU A 3 24.25 15.62 -14.00
C LEU A 3 24.48 14.57 -15.09
N GLY A 4 24.64 13.32 -14.71
CA GLY A 4 24.50 12.18 -15.63
C GLY A 4 23.04 11.74 -15.73
N ILE A 5 22.55 11.39 -16.92
CA ILE A 5 21.23 10.80 -17.12
C ILE A 5 21.42 9.52 -17.93
N VAL A 6 20.99 8.39 -17.38
CA VAL A 6 20.98 7.11 -18.10
C VAL A 6 19.56 6.61 -18.18
N ASP A 7 19.06 6.39 -19.40
CA ASP A 7 17.75 5.80 -19.65
C ASP A 7 17.84 4.55 -20.52
N THR A 8 16.70 3.89 -20.74
CA THR A 8 16.67 2.60 -21.44
C THR A 8 15.88 2.63 -22.74
N MET A 9 16.28 1.83 -23.72
CA MET A 9 15.50 1.55 -24.92
C MET A 9 14.21 0.77 -24.62
N PHE A 10 14.22 -0.03 -23.54
CA PHE A 10 13.07 -0.80 -23.09
C PHE A 10 11.93 0.09 -22.58
N SER A 11 12.25 1.26 -22.03
CA SER A 11 11.27 2.21 -21.51
C SER A 11 10.31 2.69 -22.61
N ARG A 12 9.00 2.56 -22.37
CA ARG A 12 7.96 3.02 -23.29
C ARG A 12 7.62 4.52 -23.16
N VAL A 13 8.23 5.19 -22.18
CA VAL A 13 8.14 6.64 -21.97
C VAL A 13 9.57 7.21 -21.99
N ASN A 14 9.78 8.27 -22.76
CA ASN A 14 11.07 8.95 -22.86
C ASN A 14 11.32 9.81 -21.61
N MET A 15 11.67 9.13 -20.52
CA MET A 15 11.95 9.76 -19.23
C MET A 15 13.21 10.64 -19.27
N GLY A 16 14.16 10.37 -20.15
CA GLY A 16 15.35 11.21 -20.32
C GLY A 16 15.01 12.64 -20.77
N ASP A 17 14.08 12.80 -21.72
CA ASP A 17 13.64 14.14 -22.16
C ASP A 17 12.92 14.89 -21.04
N ILE A 18 12.06 14.20 -20.29
CA ILE A 18 11.33 14.77 -19.14
C ILE A 18 12.33 15.29 -18.08
N ALA A 19 13.36 14.50 -17.76
CA ALA A 19 14.40 14.90 -16.81
C ALA A 19 15.21 16.11 -17.31
N ILE A 20 15.56 16.14 -18.60
CA ILE A 20 16.30 17.27 -19.19
C ILE A 20 15.47 18.55 -19.13
N GLU A 21 14.19 18.47 -19.48
CA GLU A 21 13.26 19.60 -19.44
C GLU A 21 13.17 20.19 -18.03
N GLU A 22 12.98 19.33 -17.03
CA GLU A 22 12.90 19.74 -15.63
C GLU A 22 14.19 20.42 -15.14
N VAL A 23 15.34 19.79 -15.41
CA VAL A 23 16.63 20.29 -14.93
C VAL A 23 16.97 21.60 -15.60
N LYS A 24 16.73 21.75 -16.90
CA LYS A 24 16.96 23.02 -17.60
C LYS A 24 15.99 24.13 -17.15
N GLY A 25 14.75 23.77 -16.80
CA GLY A 25 13.75 24.70 -16.30
C GLY A 25 14.07 25.22 -14.90
N SER A 26 14.50 24.34 -14.00
CA SER A 26 14.69 24.65 -12.57
C SER A 26 16.14 25.01 -12.22
N PHE A 27 17.12 24.49 -12.98
CA PHE A 27 18.56 24.62 -12.72
C PHE A 27 19.32 24.90 -14.03
N PRO A 28 19.16 26.11 -14.61
CA PRO A 28 19.69 26.42 -15.95
C PRO A 28 21.21 26.30 -16.08
N ASP A 29 21.95 26.42 -14.97
CA ASP A 29 23.41 26.31 -14.92
C ASP A 29 23.91 24.86 -14.81
N ALA A 30 23.01 23.88 -14.63
CA ALA A 30 23.38 22.47 -14.55
C ALA A 30 23.77 21.93 -15.93
N GLN A 31 24.95 21.32 -16.02
CA GLN A 31 25.41 20.63 -17.22
C GLN A 31 24.85 19.21 -17.25
N ILE A 32 24.40 18.74 -18.41
CA ILE A 32 23.79 17.41 -18.54
C ILE A 32 24.63 16.55 -19.50
N ARG A 33 24.94 15.32 -19.10
CA ARG A 33 25.39 14.23 -19.98
C ARG A 33 24.35 13.12 -19.99
N ARG A 34 23.88 12.72 -21.17
CA ARG A 34 22.90 11.64 -21.33
C ARG A 34 23.50 10.47 -22.12
N THR A 35 23.21 9.26 -21.66
CA THR A 35 23.45 8.00 -22.38
C THR A 35 22.19 7.13 -22.31
N THR A 36 22.00 6.24 -23.29
CA THR A 36 20.89 5.28 -23.32
C THR A 36 21.46 3.86 -23.41
N VAL A 37 20.90 2.94 -22.64
CA VAL A 37 21.27 1.52 -22.61
C VAL A 37 20.09 0.61 -23.03
N PRO A 38 20.30 -0.68 -23.35
CA PRO A 38 19.20 -1.56 -23.75
C PRO A 38 18.12 -1.72 -22.68
N GLY A 39 18.50 -2.02 -21.43
CA GLY A 39 17.55 -2.27 -20.34
C GLY A 39 18.07 -1.92 -18.95
N VAL A 40 17.25 -2.19 -17.94
CA VAL A 40 17.53 -1.77 -16.54
C VAL A 40 18.81 -2.38 -15.96
N LYS A 41 19.21 -3.57 -16.41
CA LYS A 41 20.42 -4.26 -15.94
C LYS A 41 21.72 -3.58 -16.35
N ASP A 42 21.67 -2.74 -17.39
CA ASP A 42 22.82 -2.02 -17.91
C ASP A 42 23.02 -0.66 -17.24
N LEU A 43 21.98 -0.15 -16.56
CA LEU A 43 22.00 1.14 -15.85
C LEU A 43 23.13 1.26 -14.82
N PRO A 44 23.40 0.27 -13.94
CA PRO A 44 24.43 0.40 -12.91
C PRO A 44 25.80 0.78 -13.45
N VAL A 45 26.25 0.06 -14.48
CA VAL A 45 27.58 0.22 -15.06
C VAL A 45 27.68 1.57 -15.76
N GLU A 46 26.66 1.94 -16.52
CA GLU A 46 26.68 3.18 -17.29
C GLU A 46 26.58 4.42 -16.38
N CYS A 47 25.76 4.36 -15.31
CA CYS A 47 25.76 5.40 -14.28
C CYS A 47 27.14 5.54 -13.62
N LYS A 48 27.79 4.41 -13.27
CA LYS A 48 29.14 4.44 -12.68
C LYS A 48 30.14 5.11 -13.62
N LYS A 49 30.14 4.78 -14.91
CA LYS A 49 31.03 5.42 -15.90
C LYS A 49 30.81 6.93 -15.95
N LEU A 50 29.56 7.40 -16.01
CA LEU A 50 29.29 8.85 -16.01
C LEU A 50 29.83 9.54 -14.76
N LEU A 51 29.71 8.90 -13.59
CA LEU A 51 30.24 9.42 -12.33
C LEU A 51 31.78 9.44 -12.29
N ASP A 52 32.43 8.39 -12.81
CA ASP A 52 33.89 8.31 -12.97
C ASP A 52 34.38 9.38 -13.97
N ASP A 53 33.60 9.66 -15.01
CA ASP A 53 33.87 10.67 -16.06
C ASP A 53 33.50 12.12 -15.64
N GLY A 54 33.30 12.34 -14.34
CA GLY A 54 33.17 13.65 -13.75
C GLY A 54 31.74 14.20 -13.66
N CYS A 55 30.69 13.38 -13.79
CA CYS A 55 29.37 13.76 -13.30
C CYS A 55 29.36 13.77 -11.75
N ASP A 56 28.66 14.73 -11.15
CA ASP A 56 28.57 14.90 -9.70
C ASP A 56 27.47 14.02 -9.08
N SER A 57 26.39 13.81 -9.84
CA SER A 57 25.32 12.86 -9.55
C SER A 57 24.78 12.26 -10.85
N CYS A 58 23.96 11.21 -10.75
CA CYS A 58 23.36 10.57 -11.91
C CYS A 58 21.89 10.18 -11.68
N LEU A 59 21.06 10.23 -12.72
CA LEU A 59 19.72 9.64 -12.76
C LEU A 59 19.77 8.31 -13.52
N ALA A 60 19.19 7.26 -12.92
CA ALA A 60 19.00 5.95 -13.56
C ALA A 60 17.50 5.77 -13.84
N LEU A 61 17.08 5.90 -15.10
CA LEU A 61 15.67 5.95 -15.49
C LEU A 61 15.28 4.62 -16.17
N GLY A 62 14.39 3.85 -15.54
CA GLY A 62 14.02 2.51 -16.00
C GLY A 62 12.52 2.24 -15.95
N MET A 63 12.00 1.58 -16.99
CA MET A 63 10.67 0.98 -16.94
C MET A 63 10.81 -0.50 -16.59
N VAL A 64 9.99 -0.98 -15.67
CA VAL A 64 9.95 -2.41 -15.29
C VAL A 64 8.67 -3.02 -15.83
N GLY A 65 8.80 -4.13 -16.55
CA GLY A 65 7.65 -4.86 -17.10
C GLY A 65 6.75 -5.46 -16.01
N GLY A 66 5.56 -5.93 -16.41
CA GLY A 66 4.57 -6.46 -15.49
C GLY A 66 4.80 -7.91 -15.03
N ALA A 67 5.74 -8.65 -15.65
CA ALA A 67 5.93 -10.07 -15.34
C ALA A 67 6.75 -10.25 -14.04
N PRO A 68 6.57 -11.35 -13.29
CA PRO A 68 7.34 -11.61 -12.07
C PRO A 68 8.86 -11.58 -12.28
N ILE A 69 9.33 -12.04 -13.46
CA ILE A 69 10.75 -12.00 -13.84
C ILE A 69 11.28 -10.58 -13.98
N ASP A 70 10.43 -9.62 -14.37
CA ASP A 70 10.82 -8.22 -14.53
C ASP A 70 11.09 -7.57 -13.17
N THR A 71 10.27 -7.89 -12.16
CA THR A 71 10.48 -7.45 -10.77
C THR A 71 11.81 -7.96 -10.22
N GLN A 72 12.17 -9.23 -10.50
CA GLN A 72 13.47 -9.78 -10.10
C GLN A 72 14.62 -9.07 -10.83
N CYS A 73 14.49 -8.84 -12.14
CA CYS A 73 15.49 -8.12 -12.93
C CYS A 73 15.69 -6.67 -12.44
N ALA A 74 14.61 -6.00 -12.05
CA ALA A 74 14.67 -4.66 -11.45
C ALA A 74 15.41 -4.69 -10.11
N HIS A 75 15.12 -5.67 -9.25
CA HIS A 75 15.83 -5.83 -7.99
C HIS A 75 17.35 -6.00 -8.18
N GLU A 76 17.76 -6.85 -9.13
CA GLU A 76 19.18 -7.03 -9.50
C GLU A 76 19.83 -5.72 -9.96
N ALA A 77 19.12 -4.94 -10.78
CA ALA A 77 19.58 -3.63 -11.24
C ALA A 77 19.71 -2.63 -10.07
N SER A 78 18.74 -2.57 -9.16
CA SER A 78 18.80 -1.69 -7.98
C SER A 78 19.98 -2.05 -7.07
N LEU A 79 20.29 -3.33 -6.88
CA LEU A 79 21.49 -3.76 -6.16
C LEU A 79 22.78 -3.29 -6.84
N GLY A 80 22.86 -3.44 -8.17
CA GLY A 80 24.00 -2.91 -8.94
C GLY A 80 24.14 -1.39 -8.80
N ILE A 81 23.02 -0.65 -8.86
CA ILE A 81 22.99 0.80 -8.68
C ILE A 81 23.49 1.16 -7.27
N GLN A 82 23.08 0.45 -6.22
CA GLN A 82 23.60 0.65 -4.86
C GLN A 82 25.11 0.45 -4.77
N GLN A 83 25.63 -0.61 -5.37
CA GLN A 83 27.08 -0.86 -5.43
C GLN A 83 27.81 0.27 -6.16
N ALA A 84 27.29 0.70 -7.31
CA ALA A 84 27.86 1.80 -8.09
C ALA A 84 27.91 3.12 -7.29
N LYS A 85 26.83 3.45 -6.54
CA LYS A 85 26.79 4.63 -5.65
C LYS A 85 27.92 4.59 -4.62
N LEU A 86 28.03 3.47 -3.91
CA LEU A 86 29.01 3.30 -2.84
C LEU A 86 30.45 3.34 -3.36
N MET A 87 30.71 2.69 -4.51
CA MET A 87 32.04 2.69 -5.13
C MET A 87 32.45 4.06 -5.66
N ALA A 88 31.50 4.86 -6.17
CA ALA A 88 31.78 6.20 -6.69
C ALA A 88 31.81 7.28 -5.60
N GLY A 89 31.25 7.00 -4.41
CA GLY A 89 31.06 8.01 -3.36
C GLY A 89 30.13 9.15 -3.79
N LYS A 90 29.25 8.90 -4.77
CA LYS A 90 28.36 9.89 -5.40
C LYS A 90 26.95 9.34 -5.53
N HIS A 91 25.97 10.24 -5.61
CA HIS A 91 24.58 9.85 -5.68
C HIS A 91 24.18 9.38 -7.09
N ILE A 92 23.49 8.24 -7.14
CA ILE A 92 22.66 7.82 -8.27
C ILE A 92 21.22 7.83 -7.77
N VAL A 93 20.36 8.63 -8.38
CA VAL A 93 18.93 8.68 -8.08
C VAL A 93 18.23 7.72 -9.03
N GLU A 94 17.73 6.62 -8.46
CA GLU A 94 17.02 5.58 -9.21
C GLU A 94 15.56 6.00 -9.41
N VAL A 95 15.07 5.88 -10.64
CA VAL A 95 13.70 6.16 -11.03
C VAL A 95 13.19 4.98 -11.84
N PHE A 96 12.68 3.98 -11.13
CA PHE A 96 11.98 2.86 -11.74
C PHE A 96 10.46 3.09 -11.68
N VAL A 97 9.79 2.80 -12.79
CA VAL A 97 8.32 2.81 -12.87
C VAL A 97 7.87 1.45 -13.39
N HIS A 98 7.08 0.75 -12.60
CA HIS A 98 6.54 -0.57 -12.96
C HIS A 98 5.24 -0.41 -13.73
N GLU A 99 5.07 -1.15 -14.83
CA GLU A 99 3.84 -1.10 -15.65
C GLU A 99 2.56 -1.36 -14.82
N ASN A 100 2.66 -2.19 -13.78
CA ASN A 100 1.56 -2.53 -12.88
C ASN A 100 1.13 -1.36 -11.94
N GLU A 101 1.83 -0.22 -11.96
CA GLU A 101 1.47 0.95 -11.16
C GLU A 101 0.32 1.78 -11.76
N ALA A 102 -0.05 1.53 -13.02
CA ALA A 102 -1.10 2.27 -13.72
C ALA A 102 -2.15 1.33 -14.31
N TRP A 103 -3.41 1.79 -14.34
CA TRP A 103 -4.52 1.09 -14.99
C TRP A 103 -4.64 1.42 -16.48
N SER A 104 -4.01 2.52 -16.92
CA SER A 104 -4.04 2.96 -18.32
C SER A 104 -2.69 3.53 -18.76
N ALA A 105 -2.44 3.52 -20.08
CA ALA A 105 -1.23 4.13 -20.64
C ALA A 105 -1.14 5.64 -20.36
N LYS A 106 -2.29 6.34 -20.27
CA LYS A 106 -2.34 7.77 -19.95
C LYS A 106 -1.86 8.02 -18.51
N GLU A 107 -2.44 7.29 -17.56
CA GLU A 107 -2.05 7.35 -16.15
C GLU A 107 -0.57 6.97 -15.97
N PHE A 108 -0.10 5.96 -16.71
CA PHE A 108 1.31 5.56 -16.68
C PHE A 108 2.25 6.70 -17.08
N VAL A 109 1.92 7.41 -18.16
CA VAL A 109 2.69 8.59 -18.61
C VAL A 109 2.66 9.71 -17.57
N GLU A 110 1.53 9.93 -16.89
CA GLU A 110 1.42 10.93 -15.82
C GLU A 110 2.30 10.57 -14.60
N ILE A 111 2.31 9.29 -14.19
CA ILE A 111 3.19 8.79 -13.12
C ILE A 111 4.66 8.96 -13.50
N CYS A 112 5.05 8.56 -14.71
CA CYS A 112 6.42 8.77 -15.22
C CYS A 112 6.81 10.25 -15.19
N ASN A 113 5.95 11.14 -15.68
CA ASN A 113 6.22 12.58 -15.69
C ASN A 113 6.44 13.12 -14.28
N ASN A 114 5.52 12.84 -13.36
CA ASN A 114 5.61 13.34 -11.99
C ASN A 114 6.87 12.84 -11.29
N ARG A 115 7.11 11.52 -11.35
CA ARG A 115 8.24 10.89 -10.65
C ARG A 115 9.57 11.37 -11.22
N VAL A 116 9.74 11.38 -12.54
CA VAL A 116 10.99 11.81 -13.16
C VAL A 116 11.32 13.25 -12.82
N ARG A 117 10.35 14.17 -12.90
CA ARG A 117 10.58 15.59 -12.59
C ARG A 117 11.04 15.78 -11.15
N LYS A 118 10.30 15.23 -10.18
CA LYS A 118 10.66 15.38 -8.77
C LYS A 118 12.03 14.75 -8.45
N HIS A 119 12.34 13.57 -9.01
CA HIS A 119 13.64 12.93 -8.80
C HIS A 119 14.79 13.64 -9.51
N ALA A 120 14.56 14.22 -10.69
CA ALA A 120 15.56 15.01 -11.39
C ALA A 120 15.91 16.26 -10.60
N HIS A 121 14.91 16.90 -9.99
CA HIS A 121 15.10 18.00 -9.05
C HIS A 121 15.95 17.57 -7.84
N ASN A 122 15.61 16.44 -7.20
CA ASN A 122 16.36 15.92 -6.05
C ASN A 122 17.80 15.53 -6.40
N ALA A 123 18.06 15.01 -7.61
CA ALA A 123 19.41 14.67 -8.07
C ALA A 123 20.34 15.88 -8.13
N VAL A 124 19.77 17.08 -8.32
CA VAL A 124 20.49 18.36 -8.25
C VAL A 124 20.65 18.83 -6.80
N LEU A 125 19.56 18.84 -6.02
CA LEU A 125 19.58 19.31 -4.63
C LEU A 125 20.57 18.52 -3.76
N LEU A 126 20.68 17.21 -3.95
CA LEU A 126 21.62 16.35 -3.22
C LEU A 126 23.08 16.81 -3.34
N VAL A 127 23.44 17.48 -4.44
CA VAL A 127 24.80 17.94 -4.71
C VAL A 127 24.95 19.42 -4.40
N GLU A 128 24.04 20.26 -4.92
CA GLU A 128 24.22 21.71 -4.85
C GLU A 128 23.63 22.35 -3.60
N ARG A 129 22.54 21.77 -3.05
CA ARG A 129 21.74 22.41 -1.98
C ARG A 129 21.20 21.39 -0.96
N PRO A 130 22.06 20.59 -0.31
CA PRO A 130 21.61 19.57 0.65
C PRO A 130 20.85 20.16 1.84
N ASP A 131 21.12 21.40 2.23
CA ASP A 131 20.42 22.08 3.33
C ASP A 131 18.91 22.29 3.06
N GLU A 132 18.49 22.37 1.80
CA GLU A 132 17.06 22.44 1.45
C GLU A 132 16.33 21.14 1.80
N LEU A 133 17.02 20.00 1.76
CA LEU A 133 16.46 18.69 2.10
C LEU A 133 16.17 18.58 3.60
N ILE A 134 17.00 19.20 4.44
CA ILE A 134 16.84 19.20 5.91
C ILE A 134 15.49 19.80 6.31
N LYS A 135 15.03 20.83 5.60
CA LYS A 135 13.74 21.50 5.86
C LYS A 135 12.54 20.57 5.67
N ASN A 136 12.71 19.52 4.86
CA ASN A 136 11.68 18.54 4.53
C ASN A 136 11.85 17.22 5.32
N ALA A 137 12.80 17.14 6.25
CA ALA A 137 13.01 15.96 7.06
C ALA A 137 11.74 15.62 7.87
N GLY A 138 11.28 14.36 7.77
CA GLY A 138 10.11 13.86 8.50
C GLY A 138 8.76 14.36 7.99
N ARG A 139 8.68 15.04 6.83
CA ARG A 139 7.43 15.63 6.32
C ARG A 139 6.57 14.71 5.46
N GLY A 140 6.95 13.45 5.26
CA GLY A 140 6.19 12.50 4.43
C GLY A 140 6.13 12.86 2.94
N VAL A 141 7.11 13.63 2.43
CA VAL A 141 7.15 14.06 1.02
C VAL A 141 7.39 12.86 0.10
N ARG A 142 6.50 12.64 -0.87
CA ARG A 142 6.49 11.47 -1.76
C ARG A 142 6.82 11.81 -3.21
N GLN A 143 7.27 10.78 -3.93
CA GLN A 143 7.71 10.87 -5.33
C GLN A 143 6.73 10.10 -6.24
N GLY A 144 5.88 10.81 -6.97
CA GLY A 144 4.86 10.21 -7.86
C GLY A 144 3.45 10.01 -7.25
N LYS A 145 3.25 10.25 -5.95
CA LYS A 145 1.94 10.29 -5.27
C LYS A 145 1.83 11.56 -4.41
N GLU A 146 0.66 11.82 -3.83
CA GLU A 146 0.46 12.88 -2.84
C GLU A 146 1.32 12.66 -1.59
N ASP A 147 1.76 13.75 -0.95
CA ASP A 147 2.57 13.73 0.26
C ASP A 147 1.74 13.19 1.44
N GLU A 148 2.32 12.33 2.27
CA GLU A 148 1.61 11.73 3.42
C GLU A 148 1.62 12.61 4.67
N GLY A 149 2.46 13.64 4.72
CA GLY A 149 2.65 14.46 5.90
C GLY A 149 3.50 13.78 6.99
N PRO A 150 3.82 14.52 8.07
CA PRO A 150 4.48 13.95 9.23
C PRO A 150 3.54 13.02 10.01
N ILE A 151 4.09 11.97 10.61
CA ILE A 151 3.39 11.16 11.61
C ILE A 151 3.81 11.70 12.98
N GLU A 152 2.89 12.35 13.69
CA GLU A 152 3.19 13.05 14.95
C GLU A 152 2.77 12.27 16.21
N GLU A 153 1.96 11.20 16.11
CA GLU A 153 1.45 10.45 17.27
C GLU A 153 1.33 8.93 17.04
N ASP A 154 1.16 8.19 18.15
CA ASP A 154 0.83 6.76 18.16
C ASP A 154 -0.40 6.54 17.29
N LEU A 155 -0.28 5.68 16.28
CA LEU A 155 -1.37 5.31 15.40
C LEU A 155 -2.38 4.55 16.27
N GLY A 156 -3.40 5.27 16.76
CA GLY A 156 -4.46 4.73 17.60
C GLY A 156 -5.04 3.44 17.03
N ILE A 157 -5.79 2.70 17.84
CA ILE A 157 -6.36 1.43 17.40
C ILE A 157 -7.27 1.67 16.19
N LYS A 158 -7.07 0.88 15.13
CA LYS A 158 -7.87 0.90 13.91
C LYS A 158 -8.55 -0.43 13.68
N VAL A 159 -9.87 -0.41 13.52
CA VAL A 159 -10.69 -1.63 13.35
C VAL A 159 -11.38 -1.63 12.00
N ALA A 160 -11.38 -2.77 11.31
CA ALA A 160 -12.24 -2.95 10.14
C ALA A 160 -13.49 -3.76 10.52
N VAL A 161 -14.66 -3.33 10.05
CA VAL A 161 -15.93 -4.05 10.20
C VAL A 161 -16.31 -4.62 8.84
N VAL A 162 -16.53 -5.93 8.76
CA VAL A 162 -17.00 -6.61 7.55
C VAL A 162 -18.43 -7.09 7.79
N VAL A 163 -19.38 -6.54 7.04
CA VAL A 163 -20.81 -6.80 7.24
C VAL A 163 -21.36 -7.60 6.06
N GLY A 164 -22.05 -8.71 6.32
CA GLY A 164 -22.71 -9.50 5.28
C GLY A 164 -24.00 -8.83 4.82
N LYS A 165 -24.30 -8.86 3.53
CA LYS A 165 -25.55 -8.30 2.98
C LYS A 165 -26.76 -9.24 3.09
N THR A 166 -26.52 -10.51 3.36
CA THR A 166 -27.60 -11.50 3.54
C THR A 166 -28.32 -11.24 4.86
N ASN A 167 -29.66 -11.31 4.86
CA ASN A 167 -30.51 -10.94 6.01
C ASN A 167 -30.31 -9.46 6.43
N GLY A 168 -30.38 -8.58 5.44
CA GLY A 168 -30.00 -7.17 5.53
C GLY A 168 -30.64 -6.37 6.67
N GLU A 169 -31.87 -6.67 7.06
CA GLU A 169 -32.53 -5.99 8.19
C GLU A 169 -31.78 -6.22 9.50
N ILE A 170 -31.39 -7.47 9.77
CA ILE A 170 -30.63 -7.86 10.96
C ILE A 170 -29.21 -7.30 10.87
N THR A 171 -28.52 -7.52 9.75
CA THR A 171 -27.12 -7.11 9.61
C THR A 171 -26.93 -5.60 9.59
N SER A 172 -27.93 -4.83 9.14
CA SER A 172 -27.90 -3.35 9.22
C SER A 172 -27.96 -2.88 10.67
N MET A 173 -28.80 -3.51 11.50
CA MET A 173 -28.85 -3.23 12.94
C MET A 173 -27.52 -3.59 13.62
N MET A 174 -26.92 -4.73 13.25
CA MET A 174 -25.59 -5.12 13.75
C MET A 174 -24.51 -4.10 13.37
N GLU A 175 -24.52 -3.63 12.13
CA GLU A 175 -23.59 -2.61 11.66
C GLU A 175 -23.75 -1.31 12.46
N GLU A 176 -24.98 -0.81 12.62
CA GLU A 176 -25.28 0.40 13.38
C GLU A 176 -24.75 0.29 14.81
N LYS A 177 -25.02 -0.83 15.50
CA LYS A 177 -24.56 -1.04 16.88
C LYS A 177 -23.05 -1.17 16.99
N ALA A 178 -22.38 -1.77 16.01
CA ALA A 178 -20.92 -1.82 15.99
C ALA A 178 -20.30 -0.44 15.78
N ARG A 179 -20.91 0.41 14.93
CA ARG A 179 -20.48 1.80 14.73
C ARG A 179 -20.64 2.62 15.99
N GLU A 180 -21.81 2.57 16.63
CA GLU A 180 -22.08 3.27 17.89
C GLU A 180 -21.04 2.92 18.98
N GLU A 181 -20.70 1.63 19.12
CA GLU A 181 -19.71 1.17 20.11
C GLU A 181 -18.29 1.64 19.77
N LEU A 182 -17.88 1.55 18.50
CA LEU A 182 -16.55 2.01 18.05
C LEU A 182 -16.40 3.53 18.20
N GLU A 183 -17.44 4.29 17.87
CA GLU A 183 -17.47 5.75 18.04
C GLU A 183 -17.45 6.14 19.53
N GLY A 184 -18.18 5.40 20.38
CA GLY A 184 -18.18 5.60 21.82
C GLY A 184 -16.80 5.40 22.47
N GLU A 185 -15.99 4.51 21.92
CA GLU A 185 -14.59 4.26 22.36
C GLU A 185 -13.56 5.17 21.66
N GLY A 186 -13.99 6.02 20.72
CA GLY A 186 -13.09 6.91 19.96
C GLY A 186 -12.15 6.17 19.00
N ILE A 187 -12.56 4.98 18.53
CA ILE A 187 -11.76 4.11 17.67
C ILE A 187 -11.98 4.47 16.21
N GLU A 188 -10.89 4.62 15.45
CA GLU A 188 -10.99 4.82 14.01
C GLU A 188 -11.38 3.50 13.33
N TYR A 189 -12.35 3.54 12.42
CA TYR A 189 -12.84 2.33 11.79
C TYR A 189 -13.23 2.52 10.33
N MET A 190 -13.27 1.41 9.60
CA MET A 190 -13.81 1.35 8.25
C MET A 190 -14.81 0.19 8.13
N VAL A 191 -15.80 0.34 7.24
CA VAL A 191 -16.83 -0.70 7.04
C VAL A 191 -16.81 -1.17 5.59
N LEU A 192 -16.79 -2.49 5.38
CA LEU A 192 -16.89 -3.13 4.08
C LEU A 192 -18.08 -4.09 4.06
N ALA A 193 -18.84 -4.06 2.98
CA ALA A 193 -19.94 -4.98 2.78
C ALA A 193 -19.50 -6.22 1.98
N ALA A 194 -19.71 -7.41 2.55
CA ALA A 194 -19.55 -8.70 1.89
C ALA A 194 -20.89 -9.16 1.27
N PRO A 195 -20.90 -9.92 0.17
CA PRO A 195 -22.13 -10.52 -0.36
C PRO A 195 -22.87 -11.38 0.69
N GLY A 196 -22.13 -12.18 1.46
CA GLY A 196 -22.63 -12.91 2.62
C GLY A 196 -21.51 -13.36 3.56
N ALA A 197 -21.88 -14.10 4.61
CA ALA A 197 -20.94 -14.63 5.61
C ALA A 197 -19.81 -15.49 4.99
N TYR A 198 -20.17 -16.32 4.01
CA TYR A 198 -19.23 -17.21 3.31
C TYR A 198 -18.12 -16.46 2.54
N ASP A 199 -18.40 -15.23 2.09
CA ASP A 199 -17.47 -14.42 1.30
C ASP A 199 -16.57 -13.53 2.17
N MET A 200 -16.89 -13.36 3.45
CA MET A 200 -16.13 -12.53 4.39
C MET A 200 -14.65 -12.90 4.50
N PRO A 201 -14.24 -14.18 4.57
CA PRO A 201 -12.84 -14.54 4.78
C PRO A 201 -11.88 -13.92 3.75
N LEU A 202 -12.31 -13.75 2.49
CA LEU A 202 -11.48 -13.11 1.47
C LEU A 202 -11.23 -11.62 1.77
N LEU A 203 -12.30 -10.90 2.15
CA LEU A 203 -12.20 -9.48 2.51
C LEU A 203 -11.38 -9.31 3.80
N VAL A 204 -11.64 -10.14 4.80
CA VAL A 204 -10.91 -10.15 6.06
C VAL A 204 -9.42 -10.41 5.82
N LYS A 205 -9.05 -11.41 5.00
CA LYS A 205 -7.65 -11.67 4.65
C LYS A 205 -6.96 -10.44 4.06
N LYS A 206 -7.63 -9.76 3.11
CA LYS A 206 -7.09 -8.53 2.51
C LYS A 206 -6.88 -7.42 3.54
N LEU A 207 -7.81 -7.26 4.48
CA LEU A 207 -7.72 -6.26 5.55
C LEU A 207 -6.61 -6.59 6.55
N LEU A 208 -6.44 -7.86 6.91
CA LEU A 208 -5.39 -8.28 7.84
C LEU A 208 -3.97 -8.08 7.27
N MET A 209 -3.81 -8.15 5.95
CA MET A 209 -2.57 -7.81 5.25
C MET A 209 -2.23 -6.31 5.33
N ASP A 210 -3.22 -5.45 5.58
CA ASP A 210 -3.00 -4.01 5.77
C ASP A 210 -2.44 -3.75 7.17
N LYS A 211 -1.28 -3.09 7.23
CA LYS A 211 -0.62 -2.74 8.50
C LYS A 211 -1.40 -1.71 9.30
N MET A 212 -2.31 -0.97 8.66
CA MET A 212 -3.15 0.03 9.31
C MET A 212 -4.38 -0.59 10.00
N VAL A 213 -4.65 -1.88 9.86
CA VAL A 213 -5.79 -2.54 10.52
C VAL A 213 -5.26 -3.41 11.67
N ASP A 214 -5.64 -3.08 12.89
CA ASP A 214 -5.24 -3.81 14.10
C ASP A 214 -6.12 -5.04 14.38
N GLY A 215 -7.38 -5.01 13.95
CA GLY A 215 -8.31 -6.11 14.11
C GLY A 215 -9.56 -5.97 13.26
N VAL A 216 -10.32 -7.06 13.17
CA VAL A 216 -11.49 -7.15 12.29
C VAL A 216 -12.70 -7.67 13.04
N VAL A 217 -13.84 -7.00 12.88
CA VAL A 217 -15.15 -7.44 13.37
C VAL A 217 -15.94 -7.99 12.18
N ALA A 218 -16.23 -9.28 12.15
CA ALA A 218 -17.04 -9.91 11.10
C ALA A 218 -18.50 -10.05 11.58
N LEU A 219 -19.43 -9.31 10.98
CA LEU A 219 -20.85 -9.27 11.35
C LEU A 219 -21.72 -9.88 10.27
N GLY A 220 -22.55 -10.86 10.61
CA GLY A 220 -23.48 -11.46 9.67
C GLY A 220 -24.60 -12.19 10.35
N ALA A 221 -25.65 -12.51 9.59
CA ALA A 221 -26.75 -13.33 10.07
C ALA A 221 -27.01 -14.46 9.08
N VAL A 222 -26.96 -15.69 9.56
CA VAL A 222 -27.25 -16.90 8.79
C VAL A 222 -28.48 -17.58 9.40
N VAL A 223 -29.66 -17.09 9.00
CA VAL A 223 -30.95 -17.59 9.49
C VAL A 223 -31.22 -19.00 8.94
N LYS A 224 -31.80 -19.86 9.78
CA LYS A 224 -32.15 -21.24 9.46
C LYS A 224 -33.07 -21.33 8.23
N GLY A 225 -32.70 -22.20 7.30
CA GLY A 225 -33.51 -22.54 6.13
C GLY A 225 -33.96 -24.01 6.13
N ASP A 226 -34.55 -24.43 5.02
CA ASP A 226 -35.08 -25.81 4.84
C ASP A 226 -33.99 -26.88 4.64
N THR A 227 -32.74 -26.46 4.45
CA THR A 227 -31.61 -27.35 4.16
C THR A 227 -30.44 -27.03 5.09
N ALA A 228 -29.48 -27.96 5.21
CA ALA A 228 -28.27 -27.78 6.02
C ALA A 228 -27.27 -26.73 5.49
N HIS A 229 -27.67 -25.90 4.53
CA HIS A 229 -26.81 -24.90 3.90
C HIS A 229 -26.40 -23.79 4.88
N ASP A 230 -27.31 -23.40 5.79
CA ASP A 230 -27.06 -22.44 6.88
C ASP A 230 -25.91 -22.91 7.77
N LYS A 231 -25.92 -24.19 8.15
CA LYS A 231 -24.88 -24.83 8.94
C LYS A 231 -23.52 -24.80 8.25
N VAL A 232 -23.47 -25.21 6.98
CA VAL A 232 -22.24 -25.21 6.20
C VAL A 232 -21.65 -23.80 6.10
N ILE A 233 -22.48 -22.79 5.82
CA ILE A 233 -22.03 -21.40 5.74
C ILE A 233 -21.49 -20.93 7.08
N ALA A 234 -22.25 -21.09 8.17
CA ALA A 234 -21.87 -20.58 9.48
C ALA A 234 -20.58 -21.24 10.02
N GLU A 235 -20.49 -22.56 9.96
CA GLU A 235 -19.34 -23.31 10.49
C GLU A 235 -18.06 -23.04 9.68
N ASP A 236 -18.12 -23.07 8.34
CA ASP A 236 -16.95 -22.85 7.49
C ASP A 236 -16.47 -21.39 7.55
N SER A 237 -17.40 -20.43 7.61
CA SER A 237 -17.06 -19.01 7.80
C SER A 237 -16.34 -18.79 9.14
N ALA A 238 -16.91 -19.31 10.23
CA ALA A 238 -16.32 -19.20 11.57
C ALA A 238 -14.92 -19.82 11.64
N LYS A 239 -14.75 -21.01 11.06
CA LYS A 239 -13.46 -21.70 11.00
C LYS A 239 -12.41 -20.87 10.26
N ARG A 240 -12.71 -20.41 9.04
CA ARG A 240 -11.76 -19.65 8.22
C ARG A 240 -11.39 -18.30 8.85
N LEU A 241 -12.36 -17.62 9.48
CA LEU A 241 -12.10 -16.37 10.20
C LEU A 241 -11.17 -16.60 11.40
N GLY A 242 -11.35 -17.68 12.14
CA GLY A 242 -10.45 -18.07 13.22
C GLY A 242 -9.04 -18.41 12.72
N GLU A 243 -8.92 -19.15 11.62
CA GLU A 243 -7.64 -19.46 10.97
C GLU A 243 -6.91 -18.19 10.53
N LEU A 244 -7.63 -17.23 9.93
CA LEU A 244 -7.06 -15.93 9.55
C LEU A 244 -6.57 -15.12 10.75
N SER A 245 -7.29 -15.16 11.88
CA SER A 245 -6.84 -14.48 13.09
C SER A 245 -5.48 -15.00 13.58
N LEU A 246 -5.28 -16.32 13.51
CA LEU A 246 -4.03 -16.98 13.87
C LEU A 246 -2.93 -16.78 12.82
N GLU A 247 -3.27 -16.86 11.52
CA GLU A 247 -2.32 -16.67 10.41
C GLU A 247 -1.65 -15.29 10.47
N PHE A 248 -2.43 -14.26 10.79
CA PHE A 248 -1.99 -12.86 10.78
C PHE A 248 -1.64 -12.30 12.15
N SER A 249 -1.79 -13.08 13.22
CA SER A 249 -1.59 -12.63 14.61
C SER A 249 -2.36 -11.35 14.94
N LYS A 250 -3.58 -11.24 14.42
CA LYS A 250 -4.47 -10.08 14.58
C LYS A 250 -5.88 -10.59 14.93
N PRO A 251 -6.56 -10.01 15.91
CA PRO A 251 -7.86 -10.49 16.35
C PRO A 251 -8.92 -10.32 15.27
N VAL A 252 -9.65 -11.40 15.00
CA VAL A 252 -10.87 -11.40 14.19
C VAL A 252 -12.03 -11.85 15.09
N ALA A 253 -12.94 -10.95 15.45
CA ALA A 253 -14.12 -11.33 16.22
C ALA A 253 -15.23 -11.87 15.30
N LEU A 254 -15.84 -12.95 15.78
CA LEU A 254 -16.97 -13.61 15.15
C LEU A 254 -18.29 -13.05 15.71
N GLY A 255 -18.88 -12.13 14.97
CA GLY A 255 -20.24 -11.63 15.17
C GLY A 255 -21.21 -12.19 14.14
N ILE A 256 -21.01 -13.42 13.68
CA ILE A 256 -21.94 -14.10 12.78
C ILE A 256 -22.96 -14.85 13.64
N ILE A 257 -24.24 -14.48 13.52
CA ILE A 257 -25.35 -15.25 14.10
C ILE A 257 -25.47 -16.53 13.30
N GLY A 258 -25.16 -17.64 13.97
CA GLY A 258 -24.94 -18.95 13.35
C GLY A 258 -26.20 -19.78 13.14
N HIS A 259 -25.97 -21.01 12.65
CA HIS A 259 -27.01 -21.92 12.21
C HIS A 259 -28.04 -22.28 13.29
N ASP A 260 -29.19 -22.76 12.85
CA ASP A 260 -30.38 -23.05 13.68
C ASP A 260 -31.09 -21.84 14.31
N ALA A 261 -30.57 -20.62 14.20
CA ALA A 261 -31.31 -19.42 14.61
C ALA A 261 -32.44 -19.14 13.61
N ASP A 262 -33.68 -19.09 14.08
CA ASP A 262 -34.77 -18.51 13.32
C ASP A 262 -34.65 -16.97 13.29
N TRP A 263 -35.56 -16.33 12.56
CA TRP A 263 -35.54 -14.88 12.38
C TRP A 263 -35.65 -14.12 13.71
N GLU A 264 -36.59 -14.51 14.57
CA GLU A 264 -36.83 -13.89 15.88
C GLU A 264 -35.59 -13.98 16.77
N THR A 265 -34.99 -15.18 16.86
CA THR A 265 -33.74 -15.39 17.60
C THR A 265 -32.59 -14.54 17.05
N ALA A 266 -32.51 -14.39 15.73
CA ALA A 266 -31.45 -13.62 15.09
C ALA A 266 -31.64 -12.11 15.31
N GLU A 267 -32.88 -11.62 15.30
CA GLU A 267 -33.22 -10.24 15.60
C GLU A 267 -32.92 -9.89 17.07
N GLU A 268 -33.33 -10.73 18.02
CA GLU A 268 -33.06 -10.52 19.47
C GLU A 268 -31.56 -10.47 19.80
N ARG A 269 -30.73 -11.19 19.04
CA ARG A 269 -29.28 -11.30 19.28
C ARG A 269 -28.45 -10.26 18.53
N ALA A 270 -29.03 -9.55 17.56
CA ALA A 270 -28.29 -8.67 16.65
C ALA A 270 -27.44 -7.63 17.39
N GLU A 271 -28.06 -6.91 18.31
CA GLU A 271 -27.40 -5.87 19.11
C GLU A 271 -26.29 -6.46 20.01
N GLU A 272 -26.61 -7.49 20.79
CA GLU A 272 -25.66 -8.10 21.72
C GLU A 272 -24.42 -8.65 20.98
N TYR A 273 -24.62 -9.33 19.85
CA TYR A 273 -23.53 -9.94 19.08
C TYR A 273 -22.62 -8.89 18.44
N ALA A 274 -23.19 -7.79 17.95
CA ALA A 274 -22.41 -6.68 17.42
C ALA A 274 -21.52 -6.06 18.50
N ILE A 275 -22.11 -5.66 19.63
CA ILE A 275 -21.40 -5.02 20.75
C ILE A 275 -20.33 -5.96 21.32
N ARG A 276 -20.67 -7.23 21.56
CA ARG A 276 -19.73 -8.22 22.10
C ARG A 276 -18.53 -8.42 21.16
N SER A 277 -18.77 -8.43 19.85
CA SER A 277 -17.70 -8.63 18.86
C SER A 277 -16.74 -7.44 18.82
N VAL A 278 -17.25 -6.21 18.86
CA VAL A 278 -16.41 -5.00 18.98
C VAL A 278 -15.56 -5.06 20.24
N LYS A 279 -16.18 -5.30 21.41
CA LYS A 279 -15.46 -5.39 22.69
C LYS A 279 -14.39 -6.48 22.69
N ALA A 280 -14.68 -7.64 22.10
CA ALA A 280 -13.73 -8.74 22.00
C ALA A 280 -12.50 -8.37 21.16
N VAL A 281 -12.68 -7.70 20.01
CA VAL A 281 -11.57 -7.21 19.19
C VAL A 281 -10.75 -6.18 19.96
N LEU A 282 -11.39 -5.15 20.51
CA LEU A 282 -10.69 -4.07 21.21
C LEU A 282 -9.90 -4.58 22.41
N HIS A 283 -10.49 -5.48 23.21
CA HIS A 283 -9.81 -6.08 24.34
C HIS A 283 -8.60 -6.90 23.87
N SER A 284 -8.76 -7.72 22.83
CA SER A 284 -7.67 -8.52 22.28
C SER A 284 -6.53 -7.66 21.73
N ILE A 285 -6.84 -6.56 21.04
CA ILE A 285 -5.83 -5.61 20.55
C ILE A 285 -5.07 -4.99 21.72
N LYS A 286 -5.78 -4.50 22.75
CA LYS A 286 -5.16 -3.91 23.94
C LYS A 286 -4.23 -4.92 24.63
N THR A 287 -4.69 -6.17 24.84
CA THR A 287 -3.87 -7.24 25.43
C THR A 287 -2.67 -7.66 24.60
N LEU A 288 -2.74 -7.60 23.27
CA LEU A 288 -1.60 -7.92 22.40
C LEU A 288 -0.58 -6.78 22.30
N ARG A 289 -0.97 -5.55 22.65
CA ARG A 289 -0.09 -4.37 22.67
C ARG A 289 0.66 -4.21 24.00
N ASP A 290 0.13 -4.76 25.09
CA ASP A 290 0.75 -4.81 26.44
C ASP A 290 1.91 -5.83 26.52
#